data_AF-A0A1A9ITY7-F1
#
_entry.id   AF-A0A1A9ITY7-F1
#
_cell.length_a   1.000
_cell.length_b   1.000
_cell.length_c   1.000
_cell.angle_alpha   90.00
_cell.angle_beta   90.00
_cell.angle_gamma   90.00
#
_symmetry.space_group_name_H-M   'P 1'
#
loop_
_entity.id
_entity.type
_entity.pdbx_description
1 polymer ?
#
loop_
_entity_poly.entity_id
_entity_poly.type
_entity_poly.pdbx_seq_one_letter_code
_entity_poly.pdbx_strand_id
1 'polypeptide(L)'
;MYVCSCFGITEQQVQQHAESGACTPRQIASACKAGTDCGGCVRRIQALLGRGACPRRELIERRAPAFARLTAEDDAGAARRELGDAA
;
A
#
# COMPACT_ATOMS: atom_id res chain seq x y z
N MET A 1 13.28 6.00 21.30
CA MET A 1 12.30 7.02 20.87
C MET A 1 10.91 6.39 20.78
N TYR A 2 9.83 7.16 20.99
CA TYR A 2 8.47 6.72 20.64
C TYR A 2 8.27 6.73 19.11
N VAL A 3 7.71 5.63 18.60
CA VAL A 3 7.32 5.46 17.20
C VAL A 3 5.83 5.68 17.02
N CYS A 4 4.99 5.25 17.98
CA CYS A 4 3.55 5.46 17.95
C CYS A 4 3.08 6.17 19.22
N SER A 5 2.60 7.40 19.09
CA SER A 5 2.09 8.19 20.22
C SER A 5 0.73 7.68 20.74
N CYS A 6 -0.13 7.18 19.86
CA CYS A 6 -1.48 6.73 20.24
C CYS A 6 -1.48 5.57 21.24
N PHE A 7 -0.53 4.65 21.08
CA PHE A 7 -0.39 3.46 21.92
C PHE A 7 0.89 3.45 22.74
N GLY A 8 1.66 4.54 22.72
CA GLY A 8 2.92 4.66 23.48
C GLY A 8 3.99 3.63 23.08
N ILE A 9 4.06 3.25 21.80
CA ILE A 9 5.00 2.21 21.34
C ILE A 9 6.35 2.84 20.99
N THR A 10 7.41 2.25 21.51
CA THR A 10 8.81 2.67 21.30
C THR A 10 9.47 1.93 20.14
N GLU A 11 10.55 2.50 19.65
CA GLU A 11 11.40 1.89 18.62
C GLU A 11 11.98 0.54 19.07
N GLN A 12 12.42 0.44 20.31
CA GLN A 12 12.90 -0.83 20.88
C GLN A 12 11.82 -1.91 20.88
N GLN A 13 10.57 -1.58 21.22
CA GLN A 13 9.47 -2.54 21.17
C GLN A 13 9.21 -3.01 19.73
N VAL A 14 9.28 -2.10 18.74
CA VAL A 14 9.17 -2.48 17.32
C VAL A 14 10.29 -3.43 16.91
N GLN A 15 11.54 -3.16 17.35
CA GLN A 15 12.70 -4.02 17.10
C GLN A 15 12.51 -5.42 17.70
N GLN A 16 12.09 -5.48 18.97
CA GLN A 16 11.88 -6.73 19.69
C GLN A 16 10.80 -7.60 19.03
N HIS A 17 9.70 -6.98 18.57
CA HIS A 17 8.69 -7.71 17.81
C HIS A 17 9.20 -8.17 16.44
N ALA A 18 10.06 -7.40 15.78
CA ALA A 18 10.69 -7.81 14.53
C ALA A 18 11.60 -9.04 14.73
N GLU A 19 12.40 -9.04 15.80
CA GLU A 19 13.23 -10.16 16.21
C GLU A 19 12.39 -11.40 16.59
N SER A 20 11.20 -11.20 17.16
CA SER A 20 10.24 -12.27 17.43
C SER A 20 9.46 -12.73 16.18
N GLY A 21 9.80 -12.25 14.98
CA GLY A 21 9.20 -12.68 13.71
C GLY A 21 8.10 -11.80 13.14
N ALA A 22 7.79 -10.64 13.74
CA ALA A 22 6.84 -9.67 13.20
C ALA A 22 7.48 -8.82 12.09
N CYS A 23 7.73 -9.47 10.95
CA CYS A 23 8.41 -8.90 9.80
C CYS A 23 7.50 -8.04 8.90
N THR A 24 6.33 -7.57 9.31
CA THR A 24 5.45 -6.67 8.51
C THR A 24 4.79 -5.63 9.41
N PRO A 25 4.43 -4.42 8.90
CA PRO A 25 3.69 -3.45 9.72
C PRO A 25 2.37 -4.02 10.25
N ARG A 26 1.76 -4.93 9.48
CA ARG A 26 0.54 -5.63 9.88
C ARG A 26 0.78 -6.62 11.03
N GLN A 27 1.89 -7.36 11.00
CA GLN A 27 2.29 -8.21 12.13
C GLN A 27 2.67 -7.39 13.37
N ILE A 28 3.36 -6.26 13.19
CA ILE A 28 3.63 -5.31 14.30
C ILE A 28 2.32 -4.79 14.90
N ALA A 29 1.36 -4.41 14.06
CA ALA A 29 0.03 -4.00 14.50
C ALA A 29 -0.69 -5.12 15.28
N SER A 30 -0.60 -6.38 14.83
CA SER A 30 -1.14 -7.53 15.56
C SER A 30 -0.45 -7.76 16.91
N ALA A 31 0.85 -7.51 17.01
CA ALA A 31 1.62 -7.74 18.23
C ALA A 31 1.43 -6.63 19.28
N CYS A 32 1.37 -5.36 18.87
CA CYS A 32 1.43 -4.21 19.78
C CYS A 32 0.45 -3.07 19.47
N LYS A 33 -0.51 -3.26 18.55
CA LYS A 33 -1.51 -2.26 18.10
C LYS A 33 -0.93 -1.04 17.38
N ALA A 34 0.38 -0.92 17.21
CA ALA A 34 0.96 0.21 16.49
C ALA A 34 0.43 0.29 15.05
N GLY A 35 -0.09 1.45 14.66
CA GLY A 35 -0.57 1.72 13.30
C GLY A 35 -2.04 1.37 13.04
N THR A 36 -2.83 1.03 14.07
CA THR A 36 -4.27 0.73 13.93
C THR A 36 -5.21 1.90 14.24
N ASP A 37 -4.68 3.03 14.73
CA ASP A 37 -5.43 4.26 15.02
C ASP A 37 -5.17 5.31 13.93
N CYS A 38 -4.53 6.44 14.24
CA CYS A 38 -4.28 7.51 13.26
C CYS A 38 -3.33 7.12 12.10
N GLY A 39 -2.61 6.01 12.23
CA GLY A 39 -1.74 5.46 11.18
C GLY A 39 -0.44 6.22 10.90
N GLY A 40 -0.18 7.36 11.55
CA GLY A 40 1.01 8.20 11.28
C GLY A 40 2.35 7.48 11.47
N CYS A 41 2.41 6.47 12.34
CA CYS A 41 3.61 5.69 12.61
C CYS A 41 3.92 4.63 11.54
N VAL A 42 2.98 4.28 10.66
CA VAL A 42 3.11 3.11 9.74
C VAL A 42 4.32 3.24 8.82
N ARG A 43 4.57 4.43 8.26
CA ARG A 43 5.74 4.68 7.39
C ARG A 43 7.06 4.57 8.15
N ARG A 44 7.10 5.06 9.40
CA ARG A 44 8.27 4.93 10.27
C ARG A 44 8.55 3.47 10.61
N ILE A 45 7.51 2.71 10.96
CA ILE A 45 7.61 1.26 11.20
C ILE A 45 8.11 0.52 9.95
N GLN A 46 7.64 0.89 8.75
CA GLN A 46 8.17 0.32 7.50
C GLN A 46 9.67 0.60 7.32
N ALA A 47 10.12 1.81 7.62
CA ALA A 47 11.55 2.17 7.53
C ALA A 47 12.40 1.37 8.53
N LEU A 48 11.96 1.26 9.79
CA LEU A 48 12.64 0.45 10.82
C LEU A 48 12.78 -1.02 10.43
N LEU A 49 11.79 -1.55 9.71
CA LEU A 49 11.78 -2.94 9.24
C LEU A 49 12.48 -3.11 7.87
N GLY A 50 13.23 -2.11 7.41
CA GLY A 50 13.96 -2.18 6.14
C GLY A 50 13.09 -2.13 4.88
N ARG A 51 11.81 -1.76 4.99
CA ARG A 51 10.83 -1.67 3.89
C ARG A 51 10.52 -0.24 3.44
N GLY A 52 11.25 0.74 3.95
CA GLY A 52 11.04 2.17 3.65
C GLY A 52 11.27 2.53 2.18
N ALA A 53 12.13 1.79 1.48
CA ALA A 53 12.43 1.98 0.07
C ALA A 53 11.48 1.16 -0.84
N CYS A 54 10.17 1.29 -0.66
CA CYS A 54 9.26 0.83 -1.71
C CYS A 54 9.13 1.98 -2.71
N PRO A 55 9.54 1.82 -3.99
CA PRO A 55 9.49 2.88 -5.01
C PRO A 55 8.05 3.11 -5.49
N ARG A 56 7.08 3.12 -4.57
CA ARG A 56 5.64 3.18 -4.85
C ARG A 56 5.31 4.39 -5.72
N ARG A 57 5.99 5.52 -5.51
CA ARG A 57 5.80 6.73 -6.33
C ARG A 57 6.23 6.48 -7.78
N GLU A 58 7.42 5.92 -7.98
CA GLU A 58 7.93 5.54 -9.31
C GLU A 58 7.06 4.46 -9.98
N LEU A 59 6.56 3.49 -9.22
CA LEU A 59 5.64 2.45 -9.70
C LEU A 59 4.26 3.00 -10.07
N ILE A 60 3.78 4.03 -9.38
CA ILE A 60 2.53 4.73 -9.71
C ILE A 60 2.73 5.55 -10.99
N GLU A 61 3.84 6.28 -11.09
CA GLU A 61 4.19 7.06 -12.28
C GLU A 61 4.35 6.18 -13.53
N ARG A 62 4.88 4.96 -13.37
CA ARG A 62 5.05 3.99 -14.48
C ARG A 62 3.78 3.22 -14.86
N ARG A 63 2.80 3.10 -13.95
CA ARG A 63 1.54 2.42 -14.28
C ARG A 63 0.60 3.39 -14.98
N ALA A 64 0.13 2.99 -16.18
CA ALA A 64 -1.05 3.63 -16.75
C ALA A 64 -2.20 3.59 -15.73
N PRO A 65 -2.94 4.68 -15.53
CA PRO A 65 -4.05 4.70 -14.58
C PRO A 65 -5.05 3.60 -14.95
N ALA A 66 -5.52 2.86 -13.93
CA ALA A 66 -6.40 1.70 -14.15
C ALA A 66 -7.65 2.07 -14.98
N PHE A 67 -8.12 3.31 -14.86
CA PHE A 67 -9.23 3.85 -15.65
C PHE A 67 -8.92 3.95 -17.15
N ALA A 68 -7.67 4.27 -17.54
CA ALA A 68 -7.30 4.37 -18.96
C ALA A 68 -7.24 3.00 -19.66
N ARG A 69 -7.12 1.89 -18.91
CA ARG A 69 -7.23 0.54 -19.50
C ARG A 69 -8.68 0.18 -19.81
N LEU A 70 -9.63 0.62 -18.98
CA LEU A 70 -11.06 0.33 -19.18
C LEU A 70 -11.60 1.05 -20.41
N THR A 71 -11.25 2.32 -20.62
CA THR A 71 -11.71 3.08 -21.81
C THR A 71 -11.19 2.48 -23.11
N ALA A 72 -9.95 1.98 -23.13
CA ALA A 72 -9.40 1.32 -24.32
C ALA A 72 -10.09 -0.01 -24.67
N GLU A 73 -10.66 -0.70 -23.68
CA GLU A 73 -11.43 -1.93 -23.90
C GLU A 73 -12.86 -1.62 -24.40
N ASP A 74 -13.45 -0.51 -23.95
CA ASP A 74 -14.76 -0.05 -24.40
C ASP A 74 -14.75 0.52 -25.84
N ASP A 75 -13.68 1.21 -26.25
CA ASP A 75 -13.51 1.71 -27.64
C ASP A 75 -13.37 0.58 -28.68
N ALA A 76 -12.85 -0.59 -28.28
CA ALA A 76 -12.82 -1.78 -29.13
C ALA A 76 -14.20 -2.45 -29.28
N GLY A 77 -15.11 -2.24 -28.31
CA GLY A 77 -16.50 -2.72 -28.36
C GLY A 77 -17.43 -1.84 -29.19
N ALA A 78 -17.17 -0.53 -29.26
CA ALA A 78 -17.96 0.42 -30.05
C ALA A 78 -17.80 0.19 -31.57
N ALA A 79 -16.59 -0.11 -32.04
CA ALA A 79 -16.32 -0.34 -33.47
C ALA A 79 -17.05 -1.56 -34.08
N ARG A 80 -17.49 -2.54 -33.28
CA ARG A 80 -18.27 -3.71 -33.77
C ARG A 80 -19.76 -3.44 -33.95
N ARG A 81 -20.32 -2.35 -33.40
CA ARG A 81 -21.77 -2.06 -33.51
C ARG A 81 -22.15 -1.25 -34.75
N GLU A 82 -21.21 -0.53 -35.39
CA GLU A 82 -21.52 0.31 -36.56
C GLU A 82 -21.57 -0.46 -37.91
N LEU A 83 -21.18 -1.74 -37.94
CA LEU A 83 -21.24 -2.58 -39.14
C LEU A 83 -22.52 -3.43 -39.26
N GLY A 84 -23.50 -3.24 -38.37
CA GLY A 84 -24.68 -4.12 -38.23
C GLY A 84 -26.04 -3.57 -38.68
N ASP A 85 -26.16 -2.30 -39.10
CA ASP A 85 -27.45 -1.66 -39.43
C ASP A 85 -27.52 -1.21 -40.91
N ALA A 86 -27.14 -2.10 -41.83
CA ALA A 86 -27.40 -1.95 -43.25
C ALA A 86 -27.87 -3.28 -43.84
N ALA A 87 -29.15 -3.59 -43.67
CA ALA A 87 -29.90 -4.57 -44.45
C ALA A 87 -31.39 -4.18 -44.50
#